data_AF-A4BU07-F1
#
_entry.id   AF-A4BU07-F1
#
_cell.length_a   1.000
_cell.length_b   1.000
_cell.length_c   1.000
_cell.angle_alpha   90.00
_cell.angle_beta   90.00
_cell.angle_gamma   90.00
#
_symmetry.space_group_name_H-M   'P 1'
#
loop_
_entity.id
_entity.type
_entity.pdbx_description
1 polymer ?
#
loop_
_entity_poly.entity_id
_entity_poly.type
_entity_poly.pdbx_seq_one_letter_code
_entity_poly.pdbx_strand_id
1 'polypeptide(L)' 'MSQRAQPPDEPPPLDAIVRMLAGVGGFLNRKHDGPPGNKSIWIGLQCARDFVLALAAYHTSGP' A
#
# COMPACT_ATOMS: atom_id res chain seq x y z
N MET A 1 0.57 -15.29 9.28
CA MET A 1 -0.69 -15.85 8.71
C MET A 1 -1.50 -14.69 8.19
N SER A 2 -1.77 -14.62 6.88
CA SER A 2 -2.61 -13.55 6.32
C SER A 2 -4.05 -14.01 6.33
N GLN A 3 -4.86 -13.46 7.23
CA GLN A 3 -6.29 -13.67 7.21
C GLN A 3 -6.88 -12.79 6.11
N ARG A 4 -7.46 -13.41 5.07
CA ARG A 4 -8.24 -12.68 4.06
C ARG A 4 -9.53 -12.22 4.72
N ALA A 5 -9.56 -10.96 5.16
CA ALA A 5 -10.78 -10.26 5.48
C ALA A 5 -11.34 -9.61 4.20
N GLN A 6 -12.66 -9.47 4.13
CA GLN A 6 -13.27 -8.59 3.14
C GLN A 6 -12.74 -7.16 3.38
N PRO A 7 -12.45 -6.39 2.32
CA PRO A 7 -12.15 -4.98 2.49
C PRO A 7 -13.35 -4.26 3.14
N PRO A 8 -13.12 -3.17 3.88
CA PRO A 8 -14.21 -2.36 4.41
C PRO A 8 -15.08 -1.80 3.28
N ASP A 9 -16.38 -1.67 3.53
CA ASP A 9 -17.34 -1.12 2.54
C ASP A 9 -16.99 0.33 2.17
N GLU A 10 -16.58 1.12 3.17
CA GLU A 10 -16.11 2.47 2.96
C GLU A 10 -14.58 2.48 2.81
N PRO A 11 -14.04 3.08 1.72
CA PRO A 11 -12.61 3.15 1.54
C PRO A 11 -11.96 4.01 2.63
N PRO A 12 -10.72 3.71 3.04
CA PRO A 12 -9.99 4.56 3.96
C PRO A 12 -9.85 5.99 3.42
N PRO A 13 -9.77 7.01 4.30
CA PRO A 13 -9.53 8.38 3.87
C PRO A 13 -8.18 8.51 3.16
N LEU A 14 -8.05 9.51 2.30
CA LEU A 14 -6.84 9.71 1.48
C LEU A 14 -5.55 9.78 2.31
N ASP A 15 -5.55 10.47 3.46
CA ASP A 15 -4.37 10.53 4.34
C ASP A 15 -3.96 9.14 4.85
N ALA A 16 -4.92 8.27 5.17
CA ALA A 16 -4.64 6.90 5.58
C ALA A 16 -4.01 6.10 4.43
N ILE A 17 -4.54 6.23 3.20
CA ILE A 17 -3.97 5.57 2.02
C ILE A 17 -2.55 6.08 1.76
N VAL A 18 -2.32 7.39 1.84
CA VAL A 18 -0.99 8.00 1.65
C VAL A 18 0.01 7.48 2.69
N ARG A 19 -0.40 7.36 3.96
CA ARG A 19 0.45 6.79 5.03
C ARG A 19 0.70 5.29 4.85
N MET A 20 -0.28 4.53 4.38
CA MET A 20 -0.11 3.11 4.05
C MET A 20 0.93 2.93 2.94
N LEU A 21 0.80 3.68 1.84
CA LEU A 21 1.76 3.67 0.73
C LEU A 21 3.15 4.08 1.22
N ALA A 22 3.24 5.20 1.93
CA ALA A 22 4.51 5.66 2.46
C ALA A 22 5.15 4.64 3.39
N GLY A 23 4.37 3.90 4.18
CA GLY A 23 4.85 2.81 5.05
C GLY A 23 5.56 1.71 4.27
N VAL A 24 4.98 1.29 3.14
CA VAL A 24 5.64 0.37 2.20
C VAL A 24 6.96 0.95 1.68
N GLY A 25 6.99 2.26 1.42
CA GLY A 25 8.19 2.99 1.03
C GLY A 25 9.17 3.36 2.16
N GLY A 26 8.99 2.83 3.37
CA GLY A 26 9.91 3.00 4.50
C GLY A 26 9.55 4.12 5.50
N PHE A 27 8.35 4.71 5.41
CA PHE A 27 7.87 5.67 6.41
C PHE A 27 7.46 4.95 7.70
N LEU A 28 8.07 5.33 8.83
CA LEU A 28 7.83 4.67 10.11
C LEU A 28 6.49 5.04 10.75
N ASN A 29 5.89 6.18 10.38
CA ASN A 29 4.62 6.66 10.92
C ASN A 29 4.59 6.74 12.46
N ARG A 30 5.67 7.21 13.10
CA ARG A 30 5.68 7.48 14.54
C ARG A 30 4.88 8.75 14.84
N LYS A 31 4.40 8.85 16.09
CA LYS A 31 3.55 9.95 16.58
C LYS A 31 4.04 11.37 16.23
N HIS A 32 5.36 11.56 16.10
CA HIS A 32 5.98 12.87 15.86
C HIS A 32 6.76 12.96 14.54
N ASP A 33 6.60 12.01 13.61
CA ASP A 33 7.32 12.03 12.33
C ASP A 33 6.77 13.08 11.33
N GLY A 34 5.57 13.64 11.59
CA GLY A 34 4.88 14.53 10.65
C GLY A 34 4.29 13.77 9.45
N PRO A 35 3.98 14.48 8.35
CA PRO A 35 3.55 13.84 7.09
C PRO A 35 4.69 13.08 6.41
N PRO A 36 4.39 12.01 5.65
CA PRO A 36 5.41 11.29 4.89
C PRO A 36 6.05 12.16 3.80
N GLY A 37 7.35 11.96 3.55
CA GLY A 37 8.07 12.62 2.47
C GLY A 37 7.72 12.08 1.08
N ASN A 38 7.99 12.87 0.04
CA ASN A 38 7.73 12.50 -1.36
C ASN A 38 8.39 11.19 -1.80
N LYS A 39 9.62 10.92 -1.33
CA LYS A 39 10.37 9.70 -1.69
C LYS A 39 9.69 8.43 -1.19
N SER A 40 9.25 8.39 0.08
CA SER A 40 8.60 7.20 0.63
C SER A 40 7.24 6.96 -0.03
N ILE A 41 6.49 8.02 -0.35
CA ILE A 41 5.25 7.92 -1.12
C ILE A 41 5.52 7.33 -2.51
N TRP A 42 6.52 7.86 -3.23
CA TRP A 42 6.86 7.41 -4.59
C TRP A 42 7.31 5.94 -4.64
N ILE A 43 8.13 5.51 -3.67
CA ILE A 43 8.54 4.10 -3.57
C ILE A 43 7.32 3.21 -3.27
N GLY A 44 6.48 3.63 -2.32
CA GLY A 44 5.25 2.92 -1.98
C GLY A 44 4.30 2.72 -3.16
N LEU A 45 4.10 3.77 -3.95
CA LEU A 45 3.25 3.73 -5.15
C LEU A 45 3.76 2.75 -6.21
N GLN A 46 5.06 2.77 -6.51
CA GLN A 46 5.65 1.83 -7.46
C GLN A 46 5.50 0.38 -6.95
N CYS A 47 5.81 0.15 -5.67
CA CYS A 47 5.69 -1.17 -5.08
C CYS A 47 4.23 -1.68 -5.09
N ALA A 48 3.26 -0.82 -4.78
CA ALA A 48 1.84 -1.15 -4.87
C ALA A 48 1.42 -1.53 -6.31
N ARG A 49 1.87 -0.77 -7.30
CA ARG A 49 1.65 -1.08 -8.72
C ARG A 49 2.23 -2.44 -9.10
N ASP A 50 3.46 -2.73 -8.66
CA ASP A 50 4.12 -4.00 -8.96
C ASP A 50 3.39 -5.19 -8.36
N PHE A 51 2.85 -5.07 -7.14
CA PHE A 51 2.00 -6.10 -6.55
C PHE A 51 0.70 -6.33 -7.33
N VAL A 52 0.04 -5.26 -7.79
CA VAL A 52 -1.16 -5.38 -8.63
C VAL A 52 -0.84 -6.12 -9.92
N LEU A 53 0.27 -5.80 -10.58
CA LEU A 53 0.71 -6.48 -11.80
C LEU A 53 1.05 -7.95 -11.55
N ALA A 54 1.76 -8.25 -10.47
CA ALA A 54 2.11 -9.62 -10.10
C ALA A 54 0.85 -10.45 -9.80
N LEU A 55 -0.12 -9.89 -9.08
CA LEU A 55 -1.39 -10.54 -8.81
C LEU A 55 -2.19 -10.77 -10.10
N ALA A 56 -2.27 -9.77 -10.98
CA ALA A 56 -2.95 -9.92 -12.27
C ALA A 56 -2.30 -11.01 -13.12
N ALA A 57 -0.97 -11.03 -13.20
CA ALA A 57 -0.22 -12.07 -13.91
C ALA A 57 -0.50 -13.46 -13.29
N TYR A 58 -0.48 -13.58 -11.97
CA TYR A 58 -0.78 -14.84 -11.26
C TYR A 58 -2.20 -15.36 -11.58
N HIS A 59 -3.20 -14.48 -11.63
CA HIS A 59 -4.57 -14.88 -11.99
C HIS A 59 -4.68 -15.29 -13.46
N THR A 60 -3.91 -14.68 -14.37
CA THR A 60 -3.91 -15.02 -15.80
C THR A 60 -3.14 -16.30 -16.12
N SER A 61 -2.21 -16.73 -15.25
CA SER A 61 -1.30 -17.87 -15.49
C SER A 61 -1.58 -19.13 -14.66
N GLY A 62 -2.62 -19.12 -13.81
CA GLY A 62 -3.21 -20.35 -13.25
C GLY A 62 -4.15 -21.05 -14.24
N PRO A 63 -4.51 -22.34 -14.04
CA PRO A 63 -5.46 -23.06 -14.90
C PRO A 63 -6.85 -22.41 -14.93
#